data_AF-A0A959PQR3-F1
#
_entry.id   AF-A0A959PQR3-F1
#
_cell.length_a   1.000
_cell.length_b   1.000
_cell.length_c   1.000
_cell.angle_alpha   90.00
_cell.angle_beta   90.00
_cell.angle_gamma   90.00
#
_symmetry.space_group_name_H-M   'P 1'
#
loop_
_entity.id
_entity.type
_entity.pdbx_description
1 polymer ?
#
loop_
_entity_poly.entity_id
_entity_poly.type
_entity_poly.pdbx_seq_one_letter_code
_entity_poly.pdbx_strand_id
1 'polypeptide(L)'
;MRILFLVPVFLIVVIMSSCTSTTTTTTDCTGITPTYTNDIASVMNNSCALSGCHNSSSKSAGIDLSTYDKVKTESAKSNFLKSIKHQSGVAAMPQGLAKLSDATILNIECWINNNWPQ
;
A
#
# COMPACT_ATOMS: atom_id res chain seq x y z
N MET A 1 -9.07 -71.81 -6.30
CA MET A 1 -9.73 -70.57 -5.86
C MET A 1 -9.15 -69.44 -6.71
N ARG A 2 -9.98 -68.81 -7.56
CA ARG A 2 -9.58 -67.70 -8.44
C ARG A 2 -9.38 -66.47 -7.55
N ILE A 3 -8.19 -65.88 -7.57
CA ILE A 3 -8.02 -64.46 -7.22
C ILE A 3 -7.62 -63.78 -8.52
N LEU A 4 -8.57 -63.01 -9.02
CA LEU A 4 -8.62 -62.35 -10.30
C LEU A 4 -7.54 -61.26 -10.36
N PHE A 5 -6.78 -61.23 -11.46
CA PHE A 5 -5.89 -60.11 -11.81
C PHE A 5 -6.68 -58.80 -11.81
N LEU A 6 -6.28 -57.82 -10.98
CA LEU A 6 -6.71 -56.44 -11.14
C LEU A 6 -5.57 -55.63 -11.76
N VAL A 7 -5.86 -55.26 -13.01
CA VAL A 7 -5.14 -54.44 -13.98
C VAL A 7 -4.81 -53.04 -13.41
N PRO A 8 -3.76 -52.40 -13.95
CA PRO A 8 -2.83 -51.55 -13.22
C PRO A 8 -3.18 -50.05 -13.34
N VAL A 9 -2.39 -49.23 -12.63
CA VAL A 9 -2.04 -47.85 -12.98
C VAL A 9 -3.20 -47.00 -13.51
N PHE A 10 -3.87 -46.32 -12.60
CA PHE A 10 -4.36 -44.99 -12.91
C PHE A 10 -3.87 -44.05 -11.81
N LEU A 11 -2.65 -43.57 -12.01
CA LEU A 11 -2.14 -42.37 -11.35
C LEU A 11 -3.10 -41.25 -11.71
N ILE A 12 -4.11 -41.03 -10.88
CA ILE A 12 -4.98 -39.86 -10.96
C ILE A 12 -4.07 -38.68 -10.63
N VAL A 13 -3.46 -38.11 -11.68
CA VAL A 13 -2.89 -36.77 -11.62
C VAL A 13 -4.07 -35.82 -11.49
N VAL A 14 -4.44 -35.52 -10.26
CA VAL A 14 -5.35 -34.42 -9.94
C VAL A 14 -4.58 -33.14 -10.28
N ILE A 15 -4.75 -32.66 -11.50
CA ILE A 15 -4.37 -31.31 -11.91
C ILE A 15 -5.29 -30.33 -11.16
N MET A 16 -4.92 -30.01 -9.92
CA MET A 16 -5.43 -28.84 -9.21
C MET A 16 -4.84 -27.59 -9.86
N SER A 17 -5.41 -27.17 -11.00
CA SER A 17 -5.19 -25.82 -11.51
C SER A 17 -6.00 -24.87 -10.63
N SER A 18 -5.44 -24.52 -9.47
CA SER A 18 -5.97 -23.43 -8.65
C SER A 18 -5.56 -22.12 -9.31
N CYS A 19 -6.41 -21.60 -10.19
CA CYS A 19 -6.37 -20.19 -10.54
C CYS A 19 -7.05 -19.43 -9.41
N THR A 20 -6.35 -19.22 -8.29
CA THR A 20 -6.73 -18.12 -7.41
C THR A 20 -6.44 -16.84 -8.20
N SER A 21 -7.47 -16.18 -8.70
CA SER A 21 -7.37 -14.75 -8.99
C SER A 21 -7.07 -14.09 -7.66
N THR A 22 -5.79 -14.05 -7.29
CA THR A 22 -5.32 -13.18 -6.24
C THR A 22 -5.64 -11.79 -6.77
N THR A 23 -6.79 -11.26 -6.37
CA THR A 23 -7.11 -9.84 -6.44
C THR A 23 -6.14 -9.14 -5.51
N THR A 24 -4.86 -9.14 -5.90
CA THR A 24 -3.95 -8.06 -5.58
C THR A 24 -4.65 -6.87 -6.20
N THR A 25 -5.32 -6.07 -5.39
CA THR A 25 -5.87 -4.79 -5.83
C THR A 25 -4.67 -3.91 -6.15
N THR A 26 -4.02 -4.19 -7.28
CA THR A 26 -2.96 -3.37 -7.83
C THR A 26 -3.65 -2.09 -8.25
N THR A 27 -3.43 -1.03 -7.49
CA THR A 27 -3.89 0.31 -7.81
C THR A 27 -3.49 0.63 -9.24
N ASP A 28 -4.47 0.92 -10.10
CA ASP A 28 -4.22 1.27 -11.49
C ASP A 28 -3.65 2.69 -11.55
N CYS A 29 -2.41 2.79 -12.00
CA CYS A 29 -1.66 4.04 -12.14
C CYS A 29 -1.40 4.38 -13.60
N THR A 30 -2.09 3.73 -14.54
CA THR A 30 -1.94 3.98 -15.96
C THR A 30 -2.27 5.43 -16.28
N GLY A 31 -1.27 6.19 -16.74
CA GLY A 31 -1.39 7.62 -17.04
C GLY A 31 -1.33 8.54 -15.82
N ILE A 32 -1.17 8.02 -14.60
CA ILE A 32 -1.05 8.80 -13.36
C ILE A 32 0.42 8.83 -12.94
N THR A 33 1.07 9.98 -13.16
CA THR A 33 2.53 10.14 -12.99
C THR A 33 2.89 11.28 -12.02
N PRO A 34 2.44 11.19 -10.75
CA PRO A 34 2.67 12.25 -9.77
C PRO A 34 4.14 12.26 -9.36
N THR A 35 4.64 13.46 -9.07
CA THR A 35 6.00 13.73 -8.60
C THR A 35 5.97 14.23 -7.16
N TYR A 36 7.06 14.06 -6.42
CA TYR A 36 7.09 14.57 -5.06
C TYR A 36 6.93 16.09 -5.03
N THR A 37 7.66 16.80 -5.89
CA THR A 37 7.71 18.27 -5.93
C THR A 37 6.35 18.87 -6.23
N ASN A 38 5.65 18.35 -7.24
CA ASN A 38 4.41 18.97 -7.71
C ASN A 38 3.17 18.47 -6.96
N ASP A 39 3.16 17.20 -6.54
CA ASP A 39 1.91 16.54 -6.13
C ASP A 39 1.91 16.09 -4.66
N ILE A 40 3.04 15.59 -4.15
CA ILE A 40 3.07 14.92 -2.83
C ILE A 40 3.53 15.85 -1.71
N ALA A 41 4.52 16.71 -1.96
CA ALA A 41 5.11 17.58 -0.95
C ALA A 41 4.06 18.50 -0.31
N SER A 42 3.16 19.06 -1.12
CA SER A 42 2.07 19.92 -0.65
C SER A 42 1.11 19.16 0.27
N VAL A 43 0.76 17.91 -0.06
CA VAL A 43 -0.10 17.06 0.78
C VAL A 43 0.59 16.76 2.11
N MET A 44 1.88 16.39 2.07
CA MET A 44 2.64 16.11 3.30
C MET A 44 2.69 17.34 4.20
N ASN A 45 3.01 18.51 3.65
CA ASN A 45 3.16 19.75 4.43
C ASN A 45 1.82 20.26 4.99
N ASN A 46 0.72 20.05 4.26
CA ASN A 46 -0.58 20.58 4.66
C ASN A 46 -1.40 19.61 5.54
N SER A 47 -1.08 18.32 5.55
CA SER A 47 -1.92 17.31 6.22
C SER A 47 -1.16 16.34 7.13
N CYS A 48 0.17 16.29 7.07
CA CYS A 48 0.94 15.27 7.78
C CYS A 48 2.08 15.86 8.63
N ALA A 49 2.96 16.64 8.02
CA ALA A 49 4.14 17.26 8.62
C ALA A 49 3.79 18.56 9.36
N LEU A 50 2.74 18.51 10.18
CA LEU A 50 2.27 19.62 11.00
C LEU A 50 3.00 19.65 12.35
N SER A 51 3.07 20.84 12.96
CA SER A 51 3.56 20.99 14.33
C SER A 51 2.69 20.18 15.30
N GLY A 52 3.34 19.42 16.19
CA GLY A 52 2.68 18.47 17.09
C GLY A 52 2.42 17.08 16.47
N CYS A 53 2.60 16.92 15.16
CA CYS A 53 2.36 15.68 14.43
C CYS A 53 3.67 15.13 13.85
N HIS A 54 3.77 14.94 12.53
CA HIS A 54 4.87 14.23 11.89
C HIS A 54 5.91 15.15 11.24
N ASN A 55 6.22 16.29 11.85
CA ASN A 55 7.30 17.15 11.35
C ASN A 55 8.66 16.82 12.01
N SER A 56 9.71 17.51 11.57
CA SER A 56 11.09 17.30 12.05
C SER A 56 11.31 17.60 13.54
N SER A 57 10.42 18.35 14.19
CA SER A 57 10.53 18.69 15.60
C SER A 57 9.72 17.73 16.47
N SER A 58 8.45 17.53 16.14
CA SER A 58 7.50 16.80 16.97
C SER A 58 7.61 15.30 16.81
N LYS A 59 7.88 14.82 15.59
CA LYS A 59 8.09 13.41 15.25
C LYS A 59 7.12 12.47 15.97
N SER A 60 5.81 12.77 15.95
CA SER A 60 4.80 11.96 16.61
C SER A 60 4.91 10.50 16.15
N ALA A 61 4.85 9.57 17.10
CA ALA A 61 5.15 8.14 16.89
C ALA A 61 6.55 7.84 16.31
N GLY A 62 7.52 8.74 16.46
CA GLY A 62 8.87 8.61 15.89
C GLY A 62 8.95 8.86 14.38
N ILE A 63 7.89 9.39 13.77
CA ILE A 63 7.77 9.57 12.32
C ILE A 63 7.97 11.03 11.94
N ASP A 64 8.88 11.26 11.00
CA ASP A 64 9.13 12.55 10.35
C ASP A 64 8.69 12.44 8.88
N LEU A 65 7.92 13.39 8.38
CA LEU A 65 7.42 13.48 6.99
C LEU A 65 7.77 14.83 6.35
N SER A 66 8.75 15.55 6.91
CA SER A 66 9.11 16.91 6.48
C SER A 66 9.99 16.98 5.22
N THR A 67 10.52 15.86 4.73
CA THR A 67 11.38 15.83 3.54
C THR A 67 11.06 14.64 2.64
N TYR A 68 11.46 14.71 1.38
CA TYR A 68 11.32 13.62 0.40
C TYR A 68 11.84 12.28 0.94
N ASP A 69 13.09 12.23 1.43
CA ASP A 69 13.71 10.98 1.88
C ASP A 69 12.94 10.34 3.04
N LYS A 70 12.42 11.18 3.93
CA LYS A 70 11.64 10.72 5.09
C LYS A 70 10.27 10.20 4.66
N VAL A 71 9.59 10.92 3.77
CA VAL A 71 8.30 10.49 3.20
C VAL A 71 8.46 9.21 2.38
N LYS A 72 9.50 9.10 1.56
CA LYS A 72 9.84 7.88 0.81
C LYS A 72 10.04 6.69 1.75
N THR A 73 10.87 6.87 2.79
CA THR A 73 11.15 5.82 3.77
C THR A 73 9.89 5.37 4.52
N GLU A 74 9.04 6.32 4.93
CA GLU A 74 7.82 6.00 5.67
C GLU A 74 6.75 5.37 4.76
N SER A 75 6.57 5.90 3.55
CA SER A 75 5.58 5.42 2.60
C SER A 75 5.85 4.01 2.06
N ALA A 76 7.09 3.53 2.14
CA ALA A 76 7.44 2.14 1.87
C ALA A 76 6.89 1.15 2.92
N LYS A 77 6.48 1.63 4.10
CA LYS A 77 5.91 0.78 5.15
C LYS A 77 4.43 0.54 4.90
N SER A 78 3.99 -0.70 5.13
CA SER A 78 2.58 -1.09 4.93
C SER A 78 1.59 -0.25 5.74
N ASN A 79 1.98 0.24 6.92
CA ASN A 79 1.10 1.03 7.77
C ASN A 79 0.81 2.44 7.21
N PHE A 80 1.70 3.03 6.40
CA PHE A 80 1.48 4.38 5.89
C PHE A 80 0.21 4.47 5.04
N LEU A 81 0.10 3.62 4.01
CA LEU A 81 -1.11 3.57 3.18
C LEU A 81 -2.34 3.14 3.97
N LYS A 82 -2.20 2.20 4.90
CA LYS A 82 -3.31 1.77 5.77
C LYS A 82 -3.86 2.93 6.60
N SER A 83 -2.97 3.75 7.16
CA SER A 83 -3.33 4.89 8.02
C SER A 83 -4.09 5.96 7.23
N ILE A 84 -3.60 6.36 6.04
CA ILE A 84 -4.29 7.37 5.22
C ILE A 84 -5.57 6.84 4.56
N LYS A 85 -5.68 5.51 4.38
CA LYS A 85 -6.91 4.83 3.93
C LYS A 85 -7.91 4.56 5.05
N HIS A 86 -7.58 4.86 6.30
CA HIS A 86 -8.38 4.54 7.49
C HIS A 86 -8.72 3.03 7.58
N GLN A 87 -7.76 2.16 7.27
CA GLN A 87 -7.93 0.71 7.40
C GLN A 87 -7.86 0.27 8.87
N SER A 88 -8.45 -0.88 9.17
CA SER A 88 -8.44 -1.45 10.52
C SER A 88 -7.03 -1.89 10.96
N GLY A 89 -6.80 -1.87 12.27
CA GLY A 89 -5.53 -2.31 12.87
C GLY A 89 -4.39 -1.29 12.84
N VAL A 90 -4.64 -0.06 12.37
CA VAL A 90 -3.70 1.07 12.44
C VAL A 90 -4.42 2.34 12.90
N ALA A 91 -3.67 3.34 13.36
CA ALA A 91 -4.24 4.66 13.64
C ALA A 91 -4.66 5.34 12.32
N ALA A 92 -5.90 5.82 12.27
CA ALA A 92 -6.42 6.58 11.14
C ALA A 92 -5.76 7.97 11.09
N MET A 93 -5.29 8.36 9.90
CA MET A 93 -4.61 9.63 9.66
C MET A 93 -5.22 10.37 8.47
N PRO A 94 -5.42 11.70 8.54
CA PRO A 94 -5.04 12.58 9.65
C PRO A 94 -5.90 12.40 10.92
N GLN A 95 -5.26 12.41 12.10
CA GLN A 95 -5.91 12.01 13.35
C GLN A 95 -7.09 12.92 13.71
N GLY A 96 -8.26 12.33 13.96
CA GLY A 96 -9.48 13.05 14.33
C GLY A 96 -10.08 13.90 13.21
N LEU A 97 -9.56 13.79 11.99
CA LEU A 97 -10.03 14.49 10.80
C LEU A 97 -10.66 13.51 9.81
N ALA A 98 -11.33 14.07 8.80
CA ALA A 98 -11.81 13.30 7.67
C ALA A 98 -10.64 12.64 6.93
N LYS A 99 -10.92 11.47 6.34
CA LYS A 99 -9.99 10.79 5.43
C LYS A 99 -9.62 11.73 4.28
N LEU A 100 -8.38 11.66 3.81
CA LEU A 100 -7.99 12.31 2.56
C LEU A 100 -8.90 11.88 1.41
N SER A 101 -9.06 12.73 0.40
CA SER A 101 -9.84 12.39 -0.78
C SER A 101 -9.26 11.16 -1.47
N ASP A 102 -10.11 10.34 -2.08
CA ASP A 102 -9.65 9.13 -2.78
C ASP A 102 -8.68 9.49 -3.93
N ALA A 103 -8.86 10.63 -4.59
CA ALA A 103 -7.93 11.13 -5.61
C ALA A 103 -6.55 11.49 -5.03
N THR A 104 -6.51 12.12 -3.85
CA THR A 104 -5.25 12.43 -3.15
C THR A 104 -4.52 11.14 -2.74
N ILE A 105 -5.27 10.17 -2.20
CA ILE A 105 -4.71 8.87 -1.82
C ILE A 105 -4.19 8.14 -3.06
N LEU A 106 -4.94 8.16 -4.17
CA LEU A 106 -4.51 7.57 -5.44
C LEU A 106 -3.20 8.16 -5.95
N ASN A 107 -3.04 9.49 -5.90
CA ASN A 107 -1.77 10.13 -6.28
C ASN A 107 -0.60 9.66 -5.40
N ILE A 108 -0.80 9.53 -4.09
CA ILE A 108 0.23 9.03 -3.18
C ILE A 108 0.58 7.56 -3.51
N GLU A 109 -0.43 6.71 -3.74
CA GLU A 109 -0.22 5.32 -4.13
C GLU A 109 0.52 5.19 -5.45
N CYS A 110 0.13 5.97 -6.46
CA CYS A 110 0.79 5.94 -7.75
C CYS A 110 2.20 6.52 -7.71
N TRP A 111 2.45 7.51 -6.86
CA TRP A 111 3.80 7.98 -6.59
C TRP A 111 4.69 6.87 -6.00
N ILE A 112 4.18 6.09 -5.04
CA ILE A 112 4.89 4.93 -4.47
C ILE A 112 5.10 3.86 -5.54
N ASN A 113 4.05 3.49 -6.29
CA ASN A 113 4.11 2.44 -7.32
C ASN A 113 5.04 2.79 -8.48
N ASN A 114 5.15 4.08 -8.82
CA ASN A 114 6.07 4.59 -9.84
C ASN A 114 7.51 4.78 -9.32
N ASN A 115 7.85 4.17 -8.17
CA ASN A 115 9.17 4.18 -7.55
C ASN A 115 9.62 5.59 -7.10
N TRP A 116 8.69 6.35 -6.51
CA TRP A 116 8.95 7.63 -5.84
C TRP A 116 9.67 8.69 -6.70
N PRO A 117 9.14 9.08 -7.87
CA PRO A 117 9.73 10.14 -8.68
C PRO A 117 9.78 11.47 -7.90
N GLN A 118 10.83 12.26 -8.13
CA GLN A 118 11.08 13.54 -7.44
C GLN A 118 10.19 14.64 -8.01
#